data_AF-A0A7I0J6L3-F1
#
_entry.id   AF-A0A7I0J6L3-F1
#
_cell.length_a   1.000
_cell.length_b   1.000
_cell.length_c   1.000
_cell.angle_alpha   90.00
_cell.angle_beta   90.00
_cell.angle_gamma   90.00
#
_symmetry.space_group_name_H-M   'P 1'
#
loop_
_entity.id
_entity.type
_entity.pdbx_description
1 polymer ?
#
loop_
_entity_poly.entity_id
_entity_poly.type
_entity_poly.pdbx_seq_one_letter_code
_entity_poly.pdbx_strand_id
1 'polypeptide(L)'
;VTALILFATGALLMRLLHITGGAVAVAGGIILALLAIKMASGPTEKHGEDLGLTEDPEKIAIFPLAIPYLLNPVGITVIIVASGEVVSVASAALVTALILLVAAFDYLVFTNTDALAKRIKPASLIVSEVVFGILLTAVAVQL
;
A
#
# COMPACT_ATOMS: atom_id res chain seq x y z
N VAL A 1 -8.27 -11.29 -0.49
CA VAL A 1 -9.03 -11.68 -1.71
C VAL A 1 -8.78 -10.71 -2.86
N THR A 2 -9.01 -9.41 -2.68
CA THR A 2 -8.81 -8.38 -3.73
C THR A 2 -7.45 -8.44 -4.41
N ALA A 3 -6.36 -8.57 -3.64
CA ALA A 3 -5.00 -8.70 -4.18
C ALA A 3 -4.83 -9.90 -5.13
N LEU A 4 -5.47 -11.05 -4.83
CA LEU A 4 -5.41 -12.25 -5.69
C LEU A 4 -6.21 -12.06 -6.97
N ILE A 5 -7.37 -11.41 -6.90
CA ILE A 5 -8.18 -11.08 -8.10
C ILE A 5 -7.39 -10.14 -8.99
N LEU A 6 -6.75 -9.12 -8.40
CA LEU A 6 -5.94 -8.17 -9.14
C LEU A 6 -4.72 -8.86 -9.78
N PHE A 7 -4.05 -9.77 -9.06
CA PHE A 7 -2.97 -10.56 -9.62
C PHE A 7 -3.44 -11.46 -10.77
N ALA A 8 -4.61 -12.08 -10.66
CA ALA A 8 -5.16 -12.95 -11.71
C ALA A 8 -5.60 -12.16 -12.95
N THR A 9 -6.07 -10.92 -12.78
CA THR A 9 -6.64 -10.09 -13.86
C THR A 9 -5.71 -8.99 -14.36
N GLY A 10 -4.58 -8.71 -13.69
CA GLY A 10 -3.68 -7.60 -14.00
C GLY A 10 -3.15 -7.61 -15.43
N ALA A 11 -2.65 -8.76 -15.91
CA ALA A 11 -2.20 -8.92 -17.29
C ALA A 11 -3.32 -8.69 -18.31
N LEU A 12 -4.54 -9.15 -18.00
CA LEU A 12 -5.71 -8.94 -18.85
C LEU A 12 -6.07 -7.45 -18.91
N LEU A 13 -6.09 -6.76 -17.76
CA LEU A 13 -6.36 -5.33 -17.67
C LEU A 13 -5.36 -4.52 -18.51
N MET A 14 -4.07 -4.81 -18.37
CA MET A 14 -3.02 -4.14 -19.15
C MET A 14 -3.22 -4.34 -20.66
N ARG A 15 -3.56 -5.58 -21.08
CA ARG A 15 -3.81 -5.92 -22.48
C ARG A 15 -5.05 -5.24 -23.05
N LEU A 16 -6.14 -5.16 -22.28
CA LEU A 16 -7.38 -4.52 -22.71
C LEU A 16 -7.21 -2.99 -22.86
N LEU A 17 -6.45 -2.39 -21.94
CA LEU A 17 -6.19 -0.94 -21.93
C LEU A 17 -5.02 -0.53 -22.82
N HIS A 18 -4.30 -1.47 -23.43
CA HIS A 18 -3.10 -1.23 -24.23
C HIS A 18 -2.02 -0.44 -23.48
N ILE A 19 -1.83 -0.75 -22.19
CA ILE A 19 -0.83 -0.13 -21.32
C ILE A 19 0.30 -1.11 -21.02
N THR A 20 1.50 -0.58 -20.81
CA THR A 20 2.68 -1.40 -20.45
C THR A 20 2.85 -1.47 -18.94
N GLY A 21 3.55 -2.51 -18.46
CA GLY A 21 3.93 -2.60 -17.04
C GLY A 21 4.72 -1.37 -16.58
N GLY A 22 5.60 -0.83 -17.42
CA GLY A 22 6.33 0.40 -17.14
C GLY A 22 5.42 1.63 -16.97
N ALA A 23 4.36 1.76 -17.77
CA ALA A 23 3.40 2.84 -17.60
C ALA A 23 2.63 2.74 -16.27
N VAL A 24 2.27 1.51 -15.86
CA VAL A 24 1.64 1.24 -14.57
C VAL A 24 2.59 1.52 -13.41
N ALA A 25 3.88 1.18 -13.56
CA ALA A 25 4.93 1.45 -12.58
C ALA A 25 5.10 2.96 -12.35
N VAL A 26 5.27 3.74 -13.42
CA VAL A 26 5.41 5.20 -13.36
C VAL A 26 4.16 5.85 -12.76
N ALA A 27 2.96 5.44 -13.18
CA ALA A 27 1.72 5.97 -12.61
C ALA A 27 1.60 5.68 -11.10
N GLY A 28 1.94 4.44 -10.69
CA GLY A 28 2.01 4.05 -9.29
C GLY A 28 3.03 4.85 -8.49
N GLY A 29 4.22 5.06 -9.06
CA GLY A 29 5.27 5.90 -8.49
C GLY A 29 4.82 7.33 -8.29
N ILE A 30 4.15 7.95 -9.27
CA ILE A 30 3.61 9.31 -9.14
C ILE A 30 2.59 9.39 -7.99
N ILE A 31 1.63 8.46 -7.93
CA ILE A 31 0.62 8.43 -6.86
C ILE A 31 1.30 8.22 -5.51
N LEU A 32 2.29 7.34 -5.44
CA LEU A 32 3.06 7.08 -4.23
C LEU A 32 3.84 8.31 -3.79
N ALA A 33 4.52 9.02 -4.69
CA ALA A 33 5.27 10.23 -4.39
C ALA A 33 4.34 11.32 -3.82
N LEU A 34 3.15 11.49 -4.40
CA LEU A 34 2.16 12.44 -3.89
C LEU A 34 1.72 12.09 -2.46
N LEU A 35 1.43 10.80 -2.20
CA LEU A 35 1.11 10.33 -0.85
C LEU A 35 2.28 10.55 0.11
N ALA A 36 3.48 10.19 -0.31
CA ALA A 36 4.70 10.26 0.47
C ALA A 36 5.06 11.70 0.85
N ILE A 37 4.89 12.66 -0.07
CA ILE A 37 5.06 14.09 0.19
C ILE A 37 4.04 14.59 1.21
N LYS A 38 2.78 14.13 1.12
CA LYS A 38 1.73 14.47 2.09
C LYS A 38 2.13 14.01 3.50
N MET A 39 2.67 12.79 3.63
CA MET A 39 3.16 12.23 4.90
C MET A 39 4.41 12.96 5.41
N ALA A 40 5.37 13.25 4.53
CA ALA A 40 6.61 13.93 4.89
C ALA A 40 6.40 15.39 5.33
N SER A 41 5.33 16.03 4.85
CA SER A 41 4.98 17.41 5.17
C SER A 41 4.41 17.59 6.58
N GLY A 42 4.20 16.50 7.33
CA GLY A 42 3.67 16.50 8.69
C GLY A 42 2.14 16.62 8.75
N PRO A 43 1.54 16.59 9.96
CA PRO A 43 0.10 16.49 10.10
C PRO A 43 -0.58 17.80 9.68
N THR A 44 -0.94 17.94 8.41
CA THR A 44 -2.02 18.86 8.03
C THR A 44 -3.28 18.30 8.68
N GLU A 45 -3.89 19.05 9.59
CA GLU A 45 -5.22 18.75 10.14
C GLU A 45 -6.13 18.31 8.97
N LYS A 46 -6.77 17.13 9.07
CA LYS A 46 -7.58 16.43 8.04
C LYS A 46 -6.89 15.28 7.28
N HIS A 47 -6.19 14.39 7.98
CA HIS A 47 -5.83 13.09 7.40
C HIS A 47 -7.05 12.15 7.19
N GLY A 48 -8.17 12.38 7.91
CA GLY A 48 -9.39 11.57 7.81
C GLY A 48 -10.36 11.92 6.67
N GLU A 49 -10.46 13.20 6.28
CA GLU A 49 -11.47 13.64 5.31
C GLU A 49 -11.16 13.22 3.86
N ASP A 50 -9.88 13.16 3.49
CA ASP A 50 -9.45 12.90 2.10
C ASP A 50 -9.55 11.42 1.69
N LEU A 51 -9.73 10.51 2.66
CA LEU A 51 -9.86 9.06 2.43
C LEU A 51 -11.30 8.55 2.63
N GLY A 52 -12.27 9.44 2.87
CA GLY A 52 -13.67 9.06 3.11
C GLY A 52 -13.90 8.24 4.37
N LEU A 53 -12.94 8.25 5.30
CA LEU A 53 -13.05 7.56 6.59
C LEU A 53 -13.76 8.49 7.57
N THR A 54 -15.04 8.24 7.79
CA THR A 54 -15.84 8.90 8.83
C THR A 54 -15.29 8.46 10.20
N GLU A 55 -14.55 9.34 10.87
CA GLU A 55 -13.97 9.01 12.18
C GLU A 55 -15.00 9.17 13.31
N ASP A 56 -15.22 8.05 14.00
CA ASP A 56 -15.71 7.98 15.37
C ASP A 56 -14.49 8.27 16.28
N PRO A 57 -14.50 9.29 17.15
CA PRO A 57 -13.31 9.74 17.90
C PRO A 57 -12.69 8.70 18.86
N GLU A 58 -13.35 7.56 19.09
CA GLU A 58 -12.77 6.42 19.83
C GLU A 58 -11.90 5.48 18.95
N LYS A 59 -11.93 5.62 17.63
CA LYS A 59 -11.12 4.84 16.69
C LYS A 59 -10.03 5.73 16.09
N ILE A 60 -8.98 5.99 16.88
CA ILE A 60 -7.77 6.64 16.37
C ILE A 60 -7.15 5.72 15.33
N ALA A 61 -7.36 6.02 14.04
CA ALA A 61 -6.69 5.35 12.95
C ALA A 61 -5.20 5.69 13.02
N ILE A 62 -4.38 4.71 13.39
CA ILE A 62 -2.94 4.93 13.46
C ILE A 62 -2.38 4.84 12.06
N PHE A 63 -2.19 6.01 11.47
CA PHE A 63 -1.46 6.11 10.22
C PHE A 63 0.05 5.86 10.46
N PRO A 64 0.75 5.08 9.61
CA PRO A 64 0.31 4.42 8.38
C PRO A 64 -0.25 3.00 8.56
N LEU A 65 -0.25 2.46 9.78
CA LEU A 65 -0.66 1.08 10.08
C LEU A 65 -2.10 0.74 9.68
N ALA A 66 -2.96 1.74 9.51
CA ALA A 66 -4.34 1.59 9.07
C ALA A 66 -4.50 1.28 7.57
N ILE A 67 -3.46 1.49 6.75
CA ILE A 67 -3.52 1.18 5.32
C ILE A 67 -3.01 -0.25 5.07
N PRO A 68 -3.83 -1.15 4.49
CA PRO A 68 -3.39 -2.50 4.13
C PRO A 68 -2.23 -2.42 3.13
N TYR A 69 -1.11 -3.08 3.44
CA TYR A 69 0.12 -2.97 2.64
C TYR A 69 -0.08 -3.45 1.20
N LEU A 70 -0.94 -4.47 0.98
CA LEU A 70 -1.21 -5.02 -0.36
C LEU A 70 -2.08 -4.13 -1.25
N LEU A 71 -2.91 -3.26 -0.68
CA LEU A 71 -3.89 -2.47 -1.44
C LEU A 71 -3.59 -0.97 -1.39
N ASN A 72 -2.41 -0.59 -0.91
CA ASN A 72 -1.89 0.75 -1.14
C ASN A 72 -1.50 0.92 -2.62
N PRO A 73 -1.30 2.16 -3.12
CA PRO A 73 -0.98 2.42 -4.52
C PRO A 73 0.21 1.60 -5.04
N VAL A 74 1.22 1.38 -4.19
CA VAL A 74 2.42 0.59 -4.53
C VAL A 74 2.09 -0.89 -4.68
N GLY A 75 1.35 -1.46 -3.72
CA GLY A 75 0.95 -2.86 -3.72
C GLY A 75 0.13 -3.18 -4.95
N ILE A 76 -0.82 -2.31 -5.31
CA ILE A 76 -1.62 -2.42 -6.54
C ILE A 76 -0.71 -2.43 -7.77
N THR A 77 0.19 -1.46 -7.89
CA THR A 77 1.14 -1.37 -9.01
C THR A 77 2.01 -2.62 -9.12
N VAL A 78 2.63 -3.06 -8.02
CA VAL A 78 3.50 -4.25 -7.99
C VAL A 78 2.71 -5.51 -8.38
N ILE A 79 1.49 -5.67 -7.87
CA ILE A 79 0.64 -6.82 -8.21
C ILE A 79 0.27 -6.84 -9.69
N ILE A 80 -0.10 -5.68 -10.27
CA ILE A 80 -0.45 -5.59 -11.70
C ILE A 80 0.77 -5.87 -12.57
N VAL A 81 1.92 -5.27 -12.26
CA VAL A 81 3.17 -5.50 -13.01
C VAL A 81 3.59 -6.97 -12.91
N ALA A 82 3.58 -7.55 -11.71
CA ALA A 82 3.91 -8.96 -11.49
C ALA A 82 2.96 -9.91 -12.24
N SER A 83 1.68 -9.57 -12.37
CA SER A 83 0.73 -10.34 -13.17
C SER A 83 1.16 -10.48 -14.63
N GLY A 84 1.76 -9.43 -15.21
CA GLY A 84 2.24 -9.43 -16.60
C GLY A 84 3.59 -10.12 -16.82
N GLU A 85 4.40 -10.28 -15.78
CA GLU A 85 5.76 -10.85 -15.87
C GLU A 85 5.82 -12.36 -15.60
N VAL A 86 4.75 -12.94 -15.06
CA VAL A 86 4.69 -14.34 -14.71
C VAL A 86 4.56 -15.21 -15.95
N VAL A 87 5.65 -15.89 -16.29
CA VAL A 87 5.77 -16.77 -17.46
C VAL A 87 5.62 -18.26 -17.14
N SER A 88 5.66 -18.65 -15.87
CA SER A 88 5.59 -20.06 -15.43
C SER A 88 4.66 -20.29 -14.24
N VAL A 89 4.16 -21.52 -14.11
CA VAL A 89 3.36 -21.95 -12.94
C VAL A 89 4.14 -21.81 -11.64
N ALA A 90 5.46 -22.05 -11.67
CA ALA A 90 6.33 -21.89 -10.51
C ALA A 90 6.43 -20.42 -10.05
N SER A 91 6.63 -19.49 -10.99
CA SER A 91 6.61 -18.04 -10.69
C SER A 91 5.23 -17.59 -10.19
N ALA A 92 4.14 -18.11 -10.75
CA ALA A 92 2.78 -17.80 -10.31
C ALA A 92 2.54 -18.25 -8.86
N ALA A 93 2.98 -19.47 -8.52
CA ALA A 93 2.87 -20.01 -7.16
C ALA A 93 3.71 -19.20 -6.17
N LEU A 94 4.91 -18.77 -6.55
CA LEU A 94 5.77 -17.95 -5.71
C LEU A 94 5.16 -16.58 -5.42
N VAL A 95 4.67 -15.87 -6.44
CA VAL A 95 4.00 -14.57 -6.24
C VAL A 95 2.74 -14.73 -5.39
N THR A 96 1.96 -15.79 -5.63
CA THR A 96 0.78 -16.09 -4.81
C THR A 96 1.16 -16.32 -3.34
N ALA A 97 2.23 -17.08 -3.07
CA ALA A 97 2.73 -17.30 -1.72
C ALA A 97 3.17 -15.99 -1.04
N LEU A 98 3.82 -15.08 -1.78
CA LEU A 98 4.19 -13.76 -1.28
C LEU A 98 2.95 -12.90 -0.96
N ILE A 99 1.94 -12.90 -1.83
CA ILE A 99 0.67 -12.20 -1.57
C ILE A 99 0.01 -12.74 -0.29
N LEU A 100 -0.03 -14.06 -0.12
CA LEU A 100 -0.59 -14.67 1.09
C LEU A 100 0.24 -14.34 2.34
N LEU A 101 1.56 -14.26 2.23
CA LEU A 101 2.45 -13.88 3.32
C LEU A 101 2.18 -12.44 3.78
N VAL A 102 2.12 -11.48 2.86
CA VAL A 102 1.81 -10.09 3.21
C VAL A 102 0.38 -9.97 3.74
N ALA A 103 -0.58 -10.72 3.18
CA ALA A 103 -1.94 -10.74 3.69
C ALA A 103 -2.02 -11.29 5.13
N ALA A 104 -1.20 -12.29 5.46
CA ALA A 104 -1.08 -12.80 6.82
C ALA A 104 -0.47 -11.75 7.77
N PHE A 105 0.51 -10.97 7.28
CA PHE A 105 1.07 -9.84 8.02
C PHE A 105 0.04 -8.74 8.28
N ASP A 106 -0.71 -8.32 7.25
CA ASP A 106 -1.81 -7.37 7.37
C ASP A 106 -2.85 -7.86 8.39
N TYR A 107 -3.22 -9.14 8.32
CA TYR A 107 -4.15 -9.75 9.27
C TYR A 107 -3.61 -9.72 10.71
N LEU A 108 -2.32 -10.03 10.92
CA LEU A 108 -1.70 -10.00 12.24
C LEU A 108 -1.64 -8.57 12.80
N VAL A 109 -1.30 -7.59 11.96
CA VAL A 109 -1.28 -6.17 12.36
C VAL A 109 -2.69 -5.71 12.74
N PHE A 110 -3.68 -5.98 11.87
CA PHE A 110 -5.05 -5.54 12.11
C PHE A 110 -5.71 -6.19 13.32
N THR A 111 -5.49 -7.49 13.54
CA THR A 111 -6.01 -8.18 14.74
C THR A 111 -5.38 -7.67 16.05
N ASN A 112 -4.17 -7.09 15.99
CA ASN A 112 -3.48 -6.55 17.15
C ASN A 112 -3.56 -5.01 17.24
N THR A 113 -4.41 -4.35 16.44
CA THR A 113 -4.46 -2.88 16.36
C THR A 113 -4.72 -2.24 17.72
N ASP A 114 -5.64 -2.77 18.53
CA ASP A 114 -5.95 -2.22 19.85
C ASP A 114 -4.77 -2.31 20.83
N ALA A 115 -4.01 -3.39 20.76
CA ALA A 115 -2.82 -3.59 21.59
C ALA A 115 -1.66 -2.71 21.10
N LEU A 116 -1.54 -2.55 19.78
CA LEU A 116 -0.53 -1.71 19.15
C LEU A 116 -0.80 -0.24 19.41
N ALA A 117 -2.07 0.18 19.37
CA ALA A 117 -2.49 1.55 19.64
C ALA A 117 -2.18 2.01 21.05
N LYS A 118 -2.34 1.13 22.04
CA LYS A 118 -2.00 1.42 23.44
C LYS A 118 -0.49 1.55 23.69
N ARG A 119 0.36 1.02 22.80
CA ARG A 119 1.82 1.04 22.94
C ARG A 119 2.48 2.20 22.21
N ILE A 120 1.82 2.78 21.21
CA ILE A 120 2.41 3.82 20.39
C ILE A 120 2.14 5.20 20.99
N LYS A 121 3.21 5.99 21.17
CA LYS A 121 3.08 7.37 21.66
C LYS A 121 2.72 8.30 20.49
N PRO A 122 1.91 9.35 20.71
CA PRO A 122 1.58 10.32 19.66
C PRO A 122 2.82 10.94 18.98
N ALA A 123 3.86 11.25 19.75
CA ALA A 123 5.11 11.78 19.20
C ALA A 123 5.82 10.82 18.24
N SER A 124 5.78 9.50 18.50
CA SER A 124 6.38 8.52 17.59
C SER A 124 5.59 8.36 16.30
N LEU A 125 4.29 8.67 16.29
CA LEU A 125 3.49 8.65 15.05
C LEU A 125 3.93 9.74 14.09
N ILE A 126 4.13 10.95 14.59
CA ILE A 126 4.58 12.10 13.78
C ILE A 126 5.95 11.81 13.16
N VAL A 127 6.90 11.31 13.97
CA VAL A 127 8.24 10.94 13.46
C VAL A 127 8.15 9.81 12.45
N SER A 128 7.34 8.78 12.74
CA SER A 128 7.12 7.65 11.84
C SER A 128 6.55 8.10 10.51
N GLU A 129 5.57 9.00 10.52
CA GLU A 129 4.93 9.53 9.30
C GLU A 129 5.94 10.22 8.38
N VAL A 130 6.81 11.07 8.94
CA VAL A 130 7.88 11.73 8.18
C VAL A 130 8.89 10.71 7.63
N VAL A 131 9.31 9.74 8.45
CA VAL A 131 10.23 8.69 8.02
C VAL A 131 9.63 7.85 6.89
N PHE A 132 8.39 7.41 7.02
CA PHE A 132 7.70 6.69 5.95
C PHE A 132 7.51 7.56 4.71
N GLY A 133 7.21 8.86 4.85
CA GLY A 133 7.16 9.78 3.72
C GLY A 133 8.48 9.84 2.94
N ILE A 134 9.62 9.89 3.62
CA ILE A 134 10.94 9.85 2.96
C ILE A 134 11.16 8.49 2.27
N LEU A 135 10.87 7.38 2.94
CA LEU A 135 11.06 6.03 2.41
C LEU A 135 10.16 5.77 1.19
N LEU A 136 8.89 6.14 1.26
CA LEU A 136 7.94 5.95 0.17
C LEU A 136 8.29 6.85 -1.03
N THR A 137 8.82 8.06 -0.79
CA THR A 137 9.34 8.90 -1.88
C THR A 137 10.51 8.22 -2.59
N ALA A 138 11.43 7.59 -1.84
CA ALA A 138 12.53 6.85 -2.43
C ALA A 138 12.04 5.65 -3.26
N VAL A 139 11.05 4.89 -2.74
CA VAL A 139 10.41 3.81 -3.50
C VAL A 139 9.73 4.32 -4.76
N ALA A 140 9.05 5.48 -4.68
CA ALA A 140 8.36 6.08 -5.83
C ALA A 140 9.33 6.45 -6.96
N VAL A 141 10.52 6.94 -6.62
CA VAL A 141 11.58 7.28 -7.58
C VAL A 141 12.25 6.03 -8.19
N GLN A 142 12.21 4.90 -7.47
CA GLN A 142 12.80 3.63 -7.92
C GLN A 142 11.90 2.85 -8.90
N LEU A 143 10.59 3.09 -8.87
CA LEU A 143 9.62 2.48 -9.78
C LEU A 143 9.75 3.04 -11.20
#